data_AF-A0A6A3AC38-F1
#
_entry.id   AF-A0A6A3AC38-F1
#
_cell.length_a   1.000
_cell.length_b   1.000
_cell.length_c   1.000
_cell.angle_alpha   90.00
_cell.angle_beta   90.00
_cell.angle_gamma   90.00
#
_symmetry.space_group_name_H-M   'P 1'
#
loop_
_entity.id
_entity.type
_entity.pdbx_description
1 polymer ?
#
loop_
_entity_poly.entity_id
_entity_poly.type
_entity_poly.pdbx_seq_one_letter_code
_entity_poly.pdbx_strand_id
1 'polypeptide(L)'
;MQPMNDTFVLDLNSSNPEWQHVQVSSPPPGRWGHTLSCVNGSHLVLFGDCGRQGLLNDVFVLDLDAKPPTWREISGLAPPLPRSWHSSCTLDGTKLIVSGGCADSGVLLSDTFLLDLSMEKPVWREIPVAWTPPSCLGHTLSVYGGRKILMFGGLAKSGPLRFRSSAVFTMDLSEEEPCWRSVTGSGMTGAGNPGGIAPPPRLDHVAVSLPCGRVLIFGGSVAGLHFASQLYILDPTNKKPTWRILNVPGISPRFAWGHSTCVVGGTRAIALGGQTGEEWMLSELHELSLASNLV
;
A
#
# COMPACT_ATOMS: atom_id res chain seq x y z
N MET A 1 -18.19 -15.54 3.24
CA MET A 1 -18.01 -15.06 1.86
C MET A 1 -17.06 -16.02 1.16
N GLN A 2 -17.35 -16.49 -0.06
CA GLN A 2 -16.45 -17.35 -0.81
C GLN A 2 -15.44 -16.46 -1.56
N PRO A 3 -14.12 -16.67 -1.42
CA PRO A 3 -13.14 -15.90 -2.19
C PRO A 3 -13.31 -16.14 -3.69
N MET A 4 -13.39 -15.05 -4.46
CA MET A 4 -13.56 -15.05 -5.91
C MET A 4 -12.22 -14.78 -6.62
N ASN A 5 -12.17 -15.09 -7.90
CA ASN A 5 -11.01 -14.90 -8.80
C ASN A 5 -11.42 -14.21 -10.11
N ASP A 6 -12.49 -13.43 -10.05
CA ASP A 6 -12.97 -12.58 -11.13
C ASP A 6 -12.05 -11.36 -11.32
N THR A 7 -12.17 -10.72 -12.48
CA THR A 7 -11.42 -9.50 -12.80
C THR A 7 -12.37 -8.50 -13.40
N PHE A 8 -12.38 -7.30 -12.85
CA PHE A 8 -13.15 -6.17 -13.36
C PHE A 8 -12.22 -5.02 -13.72
N VAL A 9 -12.55 -4.33 -14.81
CA VAL A 9 -11.84 -3.13 -15.27
C VAL A 9 -12.82 -1.97 -15.34
N LEU A 10 -12.39 -0.81 -14.87
CA LEU A 10 -13.07 0.47 -15.02
C LEU A 10 -12.16 1.39 -15.82
N ASP A 11 -12.49 1.64 -17.10
CA ASP A 11 -11.73 2.57 -17.94
C ASP A 11 -12.15 4.01 -17.66
N LEU A 12 -11.30 4.73 -16.95
CA LEU A 12 -11.50 6.13 -16.57
C LEU A 12 -11.21 7.12 -17.71
N ASN A 13 -10.74 6.66 -18.86
CA ASN A 13 -10.65 7.46 -20.07
C ASN A 13 -11.95 7.40 -20.90
N SER A 14 -12.86 6.46 -20.58
CA SER A 14 -14.18 6.41 -21.19
C SER A 14 -15.00 7.64 -20.81
N SER A 15 -15.82 8.14 -21.76
CA SER A 15 -16.78 9.20 -21.48
C SER A 15 -17.88 8.79 -20.50
N ASN A 16 -18.14 7.47 -20.39
CA ASN A 16 -19.05 6.88 -19.42
C ASN A 16 -18.36 5.65 -18.81
N PRO A 17 -17.53 5.83 -17.77
CA PRO A 17 -16.83 4.73 -17.12
C PRO A 17 -17.83 3.75 -16.48
N GLU A 18 -17.75 2.49 -16.88
CA GLU A 18 -18.56 1.41 -16.32
C GLU A 18 -17.67 0.22 -15.97
N TRP A 19 -18.01 -0.47 -14.89
CA TRP A 19 -17.33 -1.69 -14.51
C TRP A 19 -17.63 -2.79 -15.51
N GLN A 20 -16.56 -3.35 -16.09
CA GLN A 20 -16.66 -4.43 -17.05
C GLN A 20 -15.98 -5.67 -16.49
N HIS A 21 -16.70 -6.79 -16.51
CA HIS A 21 -16.09 -8.09 -16.23
C HIS A 21 -15.17 -8.47 -17.40
N VAL A 22 -13.91 -8.73 -17.11
CA VAL A 22 -12.89 -9.08 -18.09
C VAL A 22 -12.56 -10.55 -17.95
N GLN A 23 -12.71 -11.29 -19.05
CA GLN A 23 -12.23 -12.66 -19.11
C GLN A 23 -10.71 -12.67 -19.14
N VAL A 24 -10.12 -13.27 -18.12
CA VAL A 24 -8.67 -13.45 -17.99
C VAL A 24 -8.28 -14.91 -18.17
N SER A 25 -7.09 -15.15 -18.70
CA SER A 25 -6.52 -16.51 -18.74
C SER A 25 -5.73 -16.81 -17.48
N SER A 26 -5.84 -18.05 -17.00
CA SER A 26 -5.07 -18.59 -15.87
C SER A 26 -5.17 -17.80 -14.54
N PRO A 27 -6.37 -17.35 -14.11
CA PRO A 27 -6.50 -16.52 -12.92
C PRO A 27 -5.95 -17.22 -11.66
N PRO A 28 -5.36 -16.47 -10.71
CA PRO A 28 -4.96 -17.03 -9.43
C PRO A 28 -6.18 -17.60 -8.68
N PRO A 29 -5.98 -18.56 -7.75
CA PRO A 29 -7.03 -19.00 -6.85
C PRO A 29 -7.64 -17.83 -6.08
N GLY A 30 -8.96 -17.89 -5.84
CA GLY A 30 -9.67 -16.84 -5.15
C GLY A 30 -9.15 -16.61 -3.73
N ARG A 31 -9.02 -15.33 -3.35
CA ARG A 31 -8.39 -14.85 -2.11
C ARG A 31 -8.90 -13.47 -1.69
N TRP A 32 -8.60 -13.03 -0.47
CA TRP A 32 -8.87 -11.67 0.02
C TRP A 32 -7.65 -11.05 0.68
N GLY A 33 -7.60 -9.72 0.79
CA GLY A 33 -6.53 -8.99 1.48
C GLY A 33 -5.27 -8.71 0.65
N HIS A 34 -5.10 -9.45 -0.46
CA HIS A 34 -3.89 -9.39 -1.30
C HIS A 34 -3.49 -7.99 -1.71
N THR A 35 -2.19 -7.79 -1.86
CA THR A 35 -1.67 -6.56 -2.46
C THR A 35 -1.60 -6.72 -3.97
N LEU A 36 -2.02 -5.69 -4.70
CA LEU A 36 -1.91 -5.58 -6.14
C LEU A 36 -1.12 -4.30 -6.47
N SER A 37 0.06 -4.46 -7.08
CA SER A 37 0.94 -3.35 -7.43
C SER A 37 1.17 -3.27 -8.94
N CYS A 38 1.25 -2.06 -9.51
CA CYS A 38 1.60 -1.88 -10.92
C CYS A 38 3.11 -1.99 -11.14
N VAL A 39 3.52 -2.74 -12.16
CA VAL A 39 4.92 -2.97 -12.57
C VAL A 39 5.04 -2.63 -14.05
N ASN A 40 6.10 -1.92 -14.42
CA ASN A 40 6.42 -1.50 -15.79
C ASN A 40 5.28 -0.75 -16.52
N GLY A 41 4.35 -0.13 -15.78
CA GLY A 41 3.25 0.64 -16.32
C GLY A 41 2.10 -0.16 -16.98
N SER A 42 2.32 -1.42 -17.37
CA SER A 42 1.30 -2.26 -18.04
C SER A 42 1.06 -3.61 -17.38
N HIS A 43 1.84 -3.99 -16.38
CA HIS A 43 1.66 -5.24 -15.66
C HIS A 43 1.14 -5.00 -14.24
N LEU A 44 0.39 -5.96 -13.71
CA LEU A 44 -0.03 -5.95 -12.30
C LEU A 44 0.57 -7.16 -11.61
N VAL A 45 1.21 -6.96 -10.46
CA VAL A 45 1.72 -8.03 -9.61
C VAL A 45 0.85 -8.19 -8.38
N LEU A 46 0.37 -9.42 -8.17
CA LEU A 46 -0.37 -9.87 -7.01
C LEU A 46 0.57 -10.67 -6.12
N PHE A 47 0.49 -10.45 -4.80
CA PHE A 47 1.25 -11.24 -3.83
C PHE A 47 0.43 -11.60 -2.59
N GLY A 48 0.46 -12.89 -2.25
CA GLY A 48 0.13 -13.45 -0.94
C GLY A 48 -1.34 -13.45 -0.52
N ASP A 49 -1.53 -13.32 0.80
CA ASP A 49 -2.80 -13.18 1.53
C ASP A 49 -3.65 -14.44 1.67
N CYS A 50 -4.88 -14.30 2.21
CA CYS A 50 -5.69 -15.46 2.57
C CYS A 50 -6.34 -16.13 1.35
N GLY A 51 -5.89 -17.33 1.02
CA GLY A 51 -6.59 -18.26 0.15
C GLY A 51 -7.57 -19.15 0.92
N ARG A 52 -8.12 -20.17 0.24
CA ARG A 52 -9.05 -21.13 0.85
C ARG A 52 -8.41 -22.04 1.91
N GLN A 53 -7.10 -22.31 1.81
CA GLN A 53 -6.39 -23.29 2.62
C GLN A 53 -5.39 -22.65 3.61
N GLY A 54 -5.41 -21.33 3.76
CA GLY A 54 -4.46 -20.59 4.61
C GLY A 54 -3.89 -19.37 3.91
N LEU A 55 -2.87 -18.78 4.53
CA LEU A 55 -2.12 -17.68 3.94
C LEU A 55 -1.25 -18.15 2.78
N LEU A 56 -0.98 -17.22 1.86
CA LEU A 56 -0.22 -17.45 0.65
C LEU A 56 1.01 -16.54 0.60
N ASN A 57 2.00 -16.94 -0.18
CA ASN A 57 3.20 -16.18 -0.56
C ASN A 57 3.53 -16.35 -2.05
N ASP A 58 2.53 -16.78 -2.84
CA ASP A 58 2.62 -16.90 -4.28
C ASP A 58 2.64 -15.51 -4.94
N VAL A 59 3.20 -15.47 -6.14
CA VAL A 59 3.32 -14.25 -6.95
C VAL A 59 2.64 -14.52 -8.28
N PHE A 60 1.70 -13.66 -8.64
CA PHE A 60 1.06 -13.70 -9.95
C PHE A 60 1.29 -12.37 -10.66
N VAL A 61 1.58 -12.43 -11.96
CA VAL A 61 1.72 -11.25 -12.80
C VAL A 61 0.65 -11.30 -13.89
N LEU A 62 -0.18 -10.26 -13.97
CA LEU A 62 -1.13 -10.05 -15.06
C LEU A 62 -0.46 -9.18 -16.12
N ASP A 63 -0.41 -9.70 -17.34
CA ASP A 63 -0.12 -8.92 -18.54
C ASP A 63 -1.44 -8.35 -19.09
N LEU A 64 -1.60 -7.02 -19.01
CA LEU A 64 -2.77 -6.31 -19.53
C LEU A 64 -2.71 -6.10 -21.05
N ASP A 65 -1.53 -6.21 -21.66
CA ASP A 65 -1.33 -6.04 -23.10
C ASP A 65 -1.67 -7.33 -23.88
N ALA A 66 -1.68 -8.47 -23.20
CA ALA A 66 -2.12 -9.76 -23.73
C ALA A 66 -3.62 -9.77 -24.11
N LYS A 67 -4.00 -10.56 -25.12
CA LYS A 67 -5.37 -10.69 -25.62
C LYS A 67 -5.82 -12.16 -25.65
N PRO A 68 -6.59 -12.65 -24.66
CA PRO A 68 -7.08 -11.92 -23.48
C PRO A 68 -5.96 -11.62 -22.45
N PRO A 69 -6.17 -10.68 -21.51
CA PRO A 69 -5.24 -10.45 -20.41
C PRO A 69 -4.95 -11.76 -19.68
N THR A 70 -3.67 -12.01 -19.41
CA THR A 70 -3.22 -13.33 -18.98
C THR A 70 -2.41 -13.24 -17.71
N TRP A 71 -2.84 -13.99 -16.70
CA TRP A 71 -2.08 -14.19 -15.49
C TRP A 71 -1.01 -15.26 -15.70
N ARG A 72 0.16 -15.04 -15.11
CA ARG A 72 1.21 -16.05 -14.97
C ARG A 72 1.64 -16.12 -13.52
N GLU A 73 1.74 -17.34 -12.99
CA GLU A 73 2.38 -17.56 -11.72
C GLU A 73 3.89 -17.43 -11.89
N ILE A 74 4.54 -16.73 -10.96
CA ILE A 74 6.00 -16.55 -10.93
C ILE A 74 6.54 -17.40 -9.79
N SER A 75 7.33 -18.42 -10.13
CA SER A 75 8.07 -19.19 -9.13
C SER A 75 9.27 -18.39 -8.62
N GLY A 76 9.02 -17.52 -7.64
CA GLY A 76 10.09 -16.83 -6.92
C GLY A 76 10.86 -17.80 -6.03
N LEU A 77 12.18 -17.88 -6.17
CA LEU A 77 13.00 -18.68 -5.26
C LEU A 77 13.12 -18.00 -3.89
N ALA A 78 13.21 -18.80 -2.83
CA ALA A 78 13.34 -18.36 -1.43
C ALA A 78 12.26 -17.37 -0.95
N PRO A 79 10.95 -17.65 -1.17
CA PRO A 79 9.90 -16.70 -0.88
C PRO A 79 9.81 -16.36 0.62
N PRO A 80 9.36 -15.14 0.97
CA PRO A 80 8.97 -14.81 2.33
C PRO A 80 7.92 -15.78 2.87
N LEU A 81 7.77 -15.85 4.20
CA LEU A 81 6.67 -16.60 4.81
C LEU A 81 5.30 -16.18 4.25
N PRO A 82 4.34 -17.12 4.08
CA PRO A 82 2.94 -16.80 3.85
C PRO A 82 2.42 -15.80 4.86
N ARG A 83 1.74 -14.76 4.38
CA ARG A 83 1.38 -13.59 5.19
C ARG A 83 0.10 -12.92 4.70
N SER A 84 -0.56 -12.22 5.62
CA SER A 84 -1.68 -11.30 5.36
C SER A 84 -1.40 -9.93 5.94
N TRP A 85 -2.16 -8.93 5.49
CA TRP A 85 -2.09 -7.55 6.00
C TRP A 85 -0.69 -6.93 5.92
N HIS A 86 0.14 -7.46 5.00
CA HIS A 86 1.41 -6.86 4.62
C HIS A 86 1.16 -5.65 3.71
N SER A 87 2.20 -4.86 3.50
CA SER A 87 2.20 -3.84 2.44
C SER A 87 3.12 -4.25 1.32
N SER A 88 2.80 -3.81 0.11
CA SER A 88 3.73 -3.86 -1.01
C SER A 88 3.75 -2.57 -1.81
N CYS A 89 4.85 -2.32 -2.50
CA CYS A 89 4.99 -1.24 -3.45
C CYS A 89 5.97 -1.62 -4.55
N THR A 90 5.86 -0.96 -5.71
CA THR A 90 6.82 -1.15 -6.81
C THR A 90 7.92 -0.12 -6.76
N LEU A 91 9.16 -0.57 -6.69
CA LEU A 91 10.37 0.23 -6.86
C LEU A 91 10.75 0.22 -8.34
N ASP A 92 11.23 1.36 -8.86
CA ASP A 92 11.81 1.57 -10.21
C ASP A 92 11.05 0.98 -11.41
N GLY A 93 9.79 0.59 -11.21
CA GLY A 93 8.96 -0.06 -12.20
C GLY A 93 9.27 -1.54 -12.41
N THR A 94 10.30 -2.14 -11.80
CA THR A 94 10.63 -3.56 -12.04
C THR A 94 10.70 -4.44 -10.81
N LYS A 95 10.71 -3.85 -9.60
CA LYS A 95 10.90 -4.60 -8.36
C LYS A 95 9.69 -4.48 -7.45
N LEU A 96 9.24 -5.61 -6.91
CA LEU A 96 8.23 -5.65 -5.86
C LEU A 96 8.92 -5.63 -4.50
N ILE A 97 8.51 -4.71 -3.63
CA ILE A 97 8.89 -4.69 -2.21
C ILE A 97 7.70 -5.18 -1.39
N VAL A 98 7.93 -6.08 -0.43
CA VAL A 98 6.93 -6.56 0.52
C VAL A 98 7.45 -6.36 1.94
N SER A 99 6.63 -5.82 2.84
CA SER A 99 7.03 -5.60 4.23
C SER A 99 5.94 -5.98 5.24
N GLY A 100 6.39 -6.54 6.35
CA GLY A 100 5.58 -6.83 7.53
C GLY A 100 4.40 -7.77 7.27
N GLY A 101 3.29 -7.52 7.98
CA GLY A 101 2.10 -8.36 7.96
C GLY A 101 2.08 -9.36 9.12
N CYS A 102 1.25 -10.40 8.98
CA CYS A 102 1.07 -11.45 9.97
C CYS A 102 1.19 -12.82 9.30
N ALA A 103 2.00 -13.71 9.89
CA ALA A 103 2.08 -15.11 9.48
C ALA A 103 0.92 -15.94 10.05
N ASP A 104 0.74 -17.17 9.55
CA ASP A 104 -0.31 -18.10 10.00
C ASP A 104 -0.23 -18.41 11.51
N SER A 105 0.98 -18.36 12.07
CA SER A 105 1.22 -18.53 13.51
C SER A 105 0.71 -17.37 14.37
N GLY A 106 0.20 -16.29 13.77
CA GLY A 106 -0.22 -15.07 14.46
C GLY A 106 0.93 -14.12 14.81
N VAL A 107 2.15 -14.45 14.40
CA VAL A 107 3.36 -13.64 14.60
C VAL A 107 3.34 -12.46 13.62
N LEU A 108 3.49 -11.25 14.16
CA LEU A 108 3.67 -10.04 13.35
C LEU A 108 5.11 -9.99 12.82
N LEU A 109 5.23 -9.68 11.54
CA LEU A 109 6.49 -9.63 10.82
C LEU A 109 6.99 -8.18 10.73
N SER A 110 8.31 -8.01 10.66
CA SER A 110 9.00 -6.72 10.44
C SER A 110 10.05 -6.80 9.34
N ASP A 111 10.09 -7.94 8.64
CA ASP A 111 10.97 -8.19 7.52
C ASP A 111 10.59 -7.32 6.31
N THR A 112 11.56 -7.09 5.44
CA THR A 112 11.35 -6.37 4.19
C THR A 112 12.03 -7.16 3.08
N PHE A 113 11.25 -7.59 2.11
CA PHE A 113 11.67 -8.45 1.01
C PHE A 113 11.58 -7.70 -0.32
N LEU A 114 12.50 -8.02 -1.22
CA LEU A 114 12.57 -7.52 -2.58
C LEU A 114 12.52 -8.68 -3.56
N LEU A 115 11.72 -8.53 -4.62
CA LEU A 115 11.68 -9.43 -5.77
C LEU A 115 11.89 -8.63 -7.06
N ASP A 116 12.95 -8.93 -7.80
CA ASP A 116 13.20 -8.32 -9.11
C ASP A 116 12.48 -9.12 -10.21
N LEU A 117 11.41 -8.52 -10.75
CA LEU A 117 10.57 -9.14 -11.77
C LEU A 117 11.13 -8.98 -13.19
N SER A 118 12.23 -8.25 -13.36
CA SER A 118 12.95 -8.18 -14.64
C SER A 118 13.83 -9.41 -14.89
N MET A 119 14.10 -10.20 -13.85
CA MET A 119 14.88 -11.43 -13.97
C MET A 119 14.04 -12.57 -14.54
N GLU A 120 14.66 -13.43 -15.37
CA GLU A 120 13.99 -14.64 -15.89
C GLU A 120 13.59 -15.61 -14.76
N LYS A 121 14.44 -15.71 -13.72
CA LYS A 121 14.19 -16.49 -12.51
C LYS A 121 14.31 -15.58 -11.29
N PRO A 122 13.23 -14.87 -10.92
CA PRO A 122 13.23 -13.97 -9.78
C PRO A 122 13.59 -14.72 -8.49
N VAL A 123 14.45 -14.10 -7.68
CA VAL A 123 14.84 -14.61 -6.36
C VAL A 123 14.48 -13.57 -5.34
N TRP A 124 13.69 -13.97 -4.35
CA TRP A 124 13.39 -13.13 -3.20
C TRP A 124 14.66 -12.89 -2.39
N ARG A 125 14.86 -11.64 -1.99
CA ARG A 125 15.96 -11.25 -1.10
C ARG A 125 15.38 -10.46 0.05
N GLU A 126 15.65 -10.91 1.26
CA GLU A 126 15.45 -10.05 2.42
C GLU A 126 16.46 -8.90 2.34
N ILE A 127 16.00 -7.67 2.55
CA ILE A 127 16.86 -6.49 2.62
C ILE A 127 17.44 -6.49 4.04
N PRO A 128 18.75 -6.78 4.20
CA PRO A 128 19.36 -6.81 5.52
C PRO A 128 19.39 -5.38 6.07
N VAL A 129 18.95 -5.21 7.31
CA VAL A 129 18.97 -3.92 7.99
C VAL A 129 19.53 -4.08 9.39
N ALA A 130 20.32 -3.12 9.84
CA ALA A 130 20.84 -3.10 11.21
C ALA A 130 19.73 -2.92 12.26
N TRP A 131 18.61 -2.30 11.86
CA TRP A 131 17.46 -2.04 12.70
C TRP A 131 16.18 -2.09 11.87
N THR A 132 15.13 -2.71 12.41
CA THR A 132 13.80 -2.78 11.80
C THR A 132 12.78 -1.95 12.60
N PRO A 133 11.80 -1.34 11.91
CA PRO A 133 10.58 -0.84 12.54
C PRO A 133 9.87 -1.94 13.34
N PRO A 134 9.06 -1.58 14.35
CA PRO A 134 8.27 -2.56 15.08
C PRO A 134 7.41 -3.40 14.14
N SER A 135 7.33 -4.71 14.41
CA SER A 135 6.46 -5.59 13.64
C SER A 135 5.02 -5.07 13.63
N CYS A 136 4.45 -4.99 12.43
CA CYS A 136 3.15 -4.36 12.22
C CYS A 136 2.38 -4.98 11.05
N LEU A 137 1.06 -4.83 11.11
CA LEU A 137 0.12 -5.19 10.04
C LEU A 137 -0.77 -4.00 9.70
N GLY A 138 -1.38 -4.01 8.51
CA GLY A 138 -2.29 -2.93 8.08
C GLY A 138 -1.61 -1.56 8.00
N HIS A 139 -0.28 -1.53 7.90
CA HIS A 139 0.47 -0.32 7.56
C HIS A 139 0.36 -0.07 6.05
N THR A 140 1.01 0.99 5.58
CA THR A 140 1.16 1.24 4.14
C THR A 140 2.63 1.40 3.78
N LEU A 141 2.97 1.07 2.54
CA LEU A 141 4.29 1.27 1.96
C LEU A 141 4.15 2.10 0.68
N SER A 142 4.95 3.16 0.54
CA SER A 142 4.87 4.09 -0.59
C SER A 142 6.28 4.43 -1.12
N VAL A 143 6.47 4.43 -2.43
CA VAL A 143 7.76 4.80 -3.05
C VAL A 143 7.80 6.30 -3.33
N TYR A 144 8.84 7.00 -2.90
CA TYR A 144 9.05 8.41 -3.22
C TYR A 144 10.49 8.63 -3.70
N GLY A 145 10.70 9.72 -4.46
CA GLY A 145 12.02 10.02 -5.03
C GLY A 145 12.59 8.91 -5.92
N GLY A 146 11.74 8.03 -6.46
CA GLY A 146 12.09 6.90 -7.33
C GLY A 146 12.76 5.71 -6.65
N ARG A 147 13.50 5.90 -5.55
CA ARG A 147 14.28 4.85 -4.88
C ARG A 147 14.10 4.73 -3.37
N LYS A 148 13.27 5.58 -2.77
CA LYS A 148 13.04 5.58 -1.32
C LYS A 148 11.68 5.00 -1.01
N ILE A 149 11.58 4.24 0.07
CA ILE A 149 10.31 3.73 0.57
C ILE A 149 9.93 4.46 1.86
N LEU A 150 8.64 4.67 2.05
CA LEU A 150 8.04 5.25 3.23
C LEU A 150 7.02 4.26 3.80
N MET A 151 7.18 3.92 5.06
CA MET A 151 6.22 3.13 5.84
C MET A 151 5.45 4.05 6.77
N PHE A 152 4.14 3.93 6.82
CA PHE A 152 3.30 4.72 7.73
C PHE A 152 2.20 3.89 8.39
N GLY A 153 2.00 4.15 9.68
CA GLY A 153 0.89 3.64 10.47
C GLY A 153 0.92 2.13 10.73
N GLY A 154 -0.25 1.52 10.75
CA GLY A 154 -0.45 0.10 11.05
C GLY A 154 -0.71 -0.19 12.53
N LEU A 155 -1.00 -1.46 12.81
CA LEU A 155 -1.10 -2.00 14.16
C LEU A 155 0.26 -2.57 14.56
N ALA A 156 1.02 -1.78 15.31
CA ALA A 156 2.39 -2.11 15.72
C ALA A 156 2.41 -2.82 17.09
N LYS A 157 3.33 -3.76 17.25
CA LYS A 157 3.61 -4.42 18.54
C LYS A 157 4.56 -3.56 19.38
N SER A 158 4.18 -3.32 20.64
CA SER A 158 5.04 -2.74 21.67
C SER A 158 4.95 -3.60 22.93
N GLY A 159 5.97 -4.44 23.16
CA GLY A 159 5.92 -5.46 24.22
C GLY A 159 4.77 -6.45 24.00
N PRO A 160 3.90 -6.70 25.00
CA PRO A 160 2.75 -7.60 24.85
C PRO A 160 1.55 -6.94 24.17
N LEU A 161 1.57 -5.61 24.01
CA LEU A 161 0.43 -4.84 23.54
C LEU A 161 0.54 -4.52 22.05
N ARG A 162 -0.61 -4.30 21.41
CA ARG A 162 -0.74 -3.89 20.00
C ARG A 162 -1.50 -2.58 19.96
N PHE A 163 -0.97 -1.60 19.24
CA PHE A 163 -1.58 -0.28 19.13
C PHE A 163 -1.55 0.23 17.71
N ARG A 164 -2.56 1.03 17.35
CA ARG A 164 -2.51 1.80 16.12
C ARG A 164 -1.33 2.76 16.21
N SER A 165 -0.59 2.88 15.12
CA SER A 165 0.60 3.73 15.03
C SER A 165 0.35 4.93 14.13
N SER A 166 1.04 6.03 14.40
CA SER A 166 1.21 7.16 13.48
C SER A 166 2.69 7.36 13.14
N ALA A 167 3.52 6.34 13.41
CA ALA A 167 4.94 6.40 13.14
C ALA A 167 5.21 6.40 11.63
N VAL A 168 6.23 7.14 11.23
CA VAL A 168 6.75 7.20 9.87
C VAL A 168 8.17 6.67 9.87
N PHE A 169 8.44 5.69 9.00
CA PHE A 169 9.78 5.19 8.75
C PHE A 169 10.12 5.34 7.28
N THR A 170 11.40 5.56 6.98
CA THR A 170 11.88 5.65 5.60
C THR A 170 13.15 4.84 5.42
N MET A 171 13.36 4.36 4.19
CA MET A 171 14.59 3.70 3.79
C MET A 171 14.94 4.14 2.37
N ASP A 172 16.22 4.41 2.14
CA ASP A 172 16.76 4.67 0.80
C ASP A 172 17.35 3.38 0.24
N LEU A 173 16.73 2.82 -0.79
CA LEU A 173 17.15 1.56 -1.42
C LEU A 173 18.27 1.78 -2.45
N SER A 174 18.78 3.01 -2.60
CA SER A 174 19.98 3.30 -3.38
C SER A 174 21.28 3.25 -2.56
N GLU A 175 21.17 3.17 -1.24
CA GLU A 175 22.31 2.99 -0.35
C GLU A 175 22.90 1.59 -0.51
N GLU A 176 24.22 1.46 -0.36
CA GLU A 176 24.91 0.16 -0.38
C GLU A 176 24.42 -0.75 0.75
N GLU A 177 24.16 -0.17 1.92
CA GLU A 177 23.57 -0.82 3.09
C GLU A 177 22.28 -0.07 3.48
N PRO A 178 21.13 -0.42 2.88
CA PRO A 178 19.86 0.23 3.19
C PRO A 178 19.51 0.08 4.67
N CYS A 179 19.03 1.16 5.29
CA CYS A 179 18.56 1.10 6.68
C CYS A 179 17.28 1.91 6.90
N TRP A 180 16.41 1.37 7.77
CA TRP A 180 15.22 2.07 8.21
C TRP A 180 15.60 3.22 9.13
N ARG A 181 14.98 4.38 8.90
CA ARG A 181 15.15 5.60 9.67
C ARG A 181 13.80 6.07 10.17
N SER A 182 13.69 6.31 11.48
CA SER A 182 12.51 6.94 12.03
C SER A 182 12.45 8.41 11.63
N VAL A 183 11.33 8.80 11.03
CA VAL A 183 11.03 10.19 10.69
C VAL A 183 10.21 10.86 11.82
N THR A 184 9.47 10.07 12.59
CA THR A 184 8.72 10.51 13.79
C THR A 184 9.32 9.89 15.06
N GLY A 185 9.89 10.71 15.94
CA GLY A 185 10.06 10.34 17.35
C GLY A 185 10.99 9.17 17.61
N SER A 186 12.29 9.31 17.35
CA SER A 186 13.25 8.74 18.30
C SER A 186 13.70 9.86 19.22
N GLY A 187 13.66 9.62 20.54
CA GLY A 187 14.35 10.47 21.52
C GLY A 187 15.87 10.41 21.38
N MET A 188 16.40 10.12 20.20
CA MET A 188 17.80 10.31 19.87
C MET A 188 18.01 11.74 19.38
N THR A 189 19.06 12.36 19.88
CA THR A 189 19.53 13.68 19.49
C THR A 189 19.73 13.73 17.96
N GLY A 190 18.77 14.32 17.24
CA GLY A 190 18.86 14.55 15.79
C GLY A 190 17.63 14.18 14.96
N ALA A 191 16.71 13.33 15.46
CA ALA A 191 15.48 12.98 14.75
C ALA A 191 14.34 13.95 15.14
N GLY A 192 14.16 15.01 14.36
CA GLY A 192 13.03 15.93 14.54
C GLY A 192 11.72 15.26 14.14
N ASN A 193 10.70 15.33 15.00
CA ASN A 193 9.32 14.99 14.60
C ASN A 193 8.92 15.83 13.38
N PRO A 194 8.13 15.28 12.44
CA PRO A 194 7.58 16.08 11.37
C PRO A 194 6.76 17.22 11.97
N GLY A 195 6.92 18.42 11.43
CA GLY A 195 6.13 19.57 11.86
C GLY A 195 4.65 19.40 11.49
N GLY A 196 3.80 20.28 12.04
CA GLY A 196 2.37 20.32 11.69
C GLY A 196 1.50 19.31 12.43
N ILE A 197 0.28 19.13 11.95
CA ILE A 197 -0.71 18.23 12.56
C ILE A 197 -0.63 16.87 11.87
N ALA A 198 -0.03 15.90 12.55
CA ALA A 198 0.05 14.53 12.05
C ALA A 198 -1.32 13.84 12.06
N PRO A 199 -1.55 12.88 11.15
CA PRO A 199 -2.70 11.99 11.22
C PRO A 199 -2.74 11.25 12.57
N PRO A 200 -3.92 11.07 13.20
CA PRO A 200 -4.07 10.19 14.35
C PRO A 200 -3.61 8.76 14.00
N PRO A 201 -3.16 7.98 15.01
CA PRO A 201 -2.72 6.61 14.80
C PRO A 201 -3.79 5.74 14.12
N ARG A 202 -3.39 5.01 13.08
CA ARG A 202 -4.33 4.30 12.19
C ARG A 202 -3.75 3.04 11.56
N LEU A 203 -4.63 2.15 11.10
CA LEU A 203 -4.30 1.02 10.22
C LEU A 203 -5.28 0.94 9.04
N ASP A 204 -4.94 0.18 8.01
CA ASP A 204 -5.74 -0.10 6.81
C ASP A 204 -6.26 1.18 6.13
N HIS A 205 -5.42 2.18 6.22
CA HIS A 205 -5.55 3.43 5.51
C HIS A 205 -4.92 3.25 4.13
N VAL A 206 -5.16 4.23 3.30
CA VAL A 206 -4.49 4.40 2.03
C VAL A 206 -3.31 5.34 2.21
N ALA A 207 -2.17 4.99 1.62
CA ALA A 207 -1.07 5.91 1.37
C ALA A 207 -0.68 5.82 -0.10
N VAL A 208 -0.57 6.97 -0.77
CA VAL A 208 -0.22 7.01 -2.18
C VAL A 208 0.79 8.10 -2.49
N SER A 209 1.78 7.71 -3.29
CA SER A 209 2.82 8.61 -3.76
C SER A 209 2.31 9.47 -4.91
N LEU A 210 2.50 10.78 -4.78
CA LEU A 210 2.23 11.75 -5.82
C LEU A 210 3.48 11.95 -6.69
N PRO A 211 3.34 12.35 -7.97
CA PRO A 211 4.48 12.59 -8.87
C PRO A 211 5.51 13.59 -8.32
N CYS A 212 5.06 14.53 -7.47
CA CYS A 212 5.91 15.51 -6.80
C CYS A 212 6.71 14.96 -5.60
N GLY A 213 6.66 13.65 -5.32
CA GLY A 213 7.37 13.00 -4.23
C GLY A 213 6.70 13.12 -2.85
N ARG A 214 5.54 13.79 -2.77
CA ARG A 214 4.71 13.85 -1.55
C ARG A 214 3.87 12.58 -1.43
N VAL A 215 3.54 12.21 -0.19
CA VAL A 215 2.69 11.05 0.11
C VAL A 215 1.39 11.54 0.72
N LEU A 216 0.28 11.17 0.08
CA LEU A 216 -1.07 11.44 0.55
C LEU A 216 -1.55 10.27 1.41
N ILE A 217 -2.13 10.57 2.58
CA ILE A 217 -2.72 9.61 3.51
C ILE A 217 -4.22 9.87 3.62
N PHE A 218 -5.00 8.81 3.48
CA PHE A 218 -6.46 8.87 3.54
C PHE A 218 -7.05 7.67 4.28
N GLY A 219 -8.06 7.89 5.10
CA GLY A 219 -8.82 6.80 5.69
C GLY A 219 -8.09 6.00 6.77
N GLY A 220 -8.48 4.74 6.91
CA GLY A 220 -8.10 3.78 7.92
C GLY A 220 -8.98 3.77 9.17
N SER A 221 -8.75 2.74 9.97
CA SER A 221 -9.28 2.62 11.33
C SER A 221 -8.53 3.56 12.26
N VAL A 222 -9.23 4.54 12.84
CA VAL A 222 -8.71 5.44 13.88
C VAL A 222 -9.41 5.16 15.21
N ALA A 223 -8.72 5.39 16.33
CA ALA A 223 -9.35 5.29 17.65
C ALA A 223 -10.07 6.60 18.03
N GLY A 224 -11.12 6.52 18.87
CA GLY A 224 -11.78 7.70 19.43
C GLY A 224 -12.72 8.43 18.46
N LEU A 225 -12.88 9.75 18.65
CA LEU A 225 -13.80 10.61 17.89
C LEU A 225 -13.15 11.25 16.64
N HIS A 226 -12.07 10.67 16.13
CA HIS A 226 -11.34 11.26 15.00
C HIS A 226 -12.01 10.98 13.66
N PHE A 227 -12.01 11.98 12.77
CA PHE A 227 -12.52 11.85 11.41
C PHE A 227 -11.54 11.05 10.53
N ALA A 228 -11.91 9.82 10.17
CA ALA A 228 -11.12 8.98 9.26
C ALA A 228 -11.05 9.57 7.84
N SER A 229 -12.05 10.36 7.44
CA SER A 229 -12.13 10.99 6.12
C SER A 229 -11.23 12.22 5.94
N GLN A 230 -10.50 12.66 6.96
CA GLN A 230 -9.55 13.76 6.82
C GLN A 230 -8.34 13.33 5.98
N LEU A 231 -8.01 14.13 4.97
CA LEU A 231 -6.82 13.96 4.13
C LEU A 231 -5.59 14.62 4.75
N TYR A 232 -4.48 13.89 4.76
CA TYR A 232 -3.19 14.37 5.21
C TYR A 232 -2.17 14.20 4.09
N ILE A 233 -1.21 15.11 4.00
CA ILE A 233 -0.10 15.01 3.07
C ILE A 233 1.22 15.22 3.83
N LEU A 234 2.19 14.36 3.53
CA LEU A 234 3.56 14.47 4.01
C LEU A 234 4.48 14.72 2.83
N ASP A 235 5.41 15.65 3.00
CA ASP A 235 6.55 15.80 2.10
C ASP A 235 7.81 15.22 2.77
N PRO A 236 8.17 13.97 2.45
CA PRO A 236 9.35 13.32 3.02
C PRO A 236 10.67 13.81 2.40
N THR A 237 10.63 14.62 1.34
CA THR A 237 11.84 15.11 0.67
C THR A 237 12.47 16.31 1.38
N ASN A 238 11.69 17.01 2.21
CA ASN A 238 12.18 18.14 2.99
C ASN A 238 13.10 17.69 4.12
N LYS A 239 14.14 18.50 4.40
CA LYS A 239 15.03 18.29 5.56
C LYS A 239 14.27 18.20 6.89
N LYS A 240 13.13 18.88 6.97
CA LYS A 240 12.16 18.79 8.07
C LYS A 240 10.81 18.44 7.46
N PRO A 241 10.48 17.14 7.35
CA PRO A 241 9.18 16.71 6.86
C PRO A 241 8.06 17.39 7.65
N THR A 242 6.98 17.77 7.01
CA THR A 242 5.87 18.48 7.67
C THR A 242 4.55 17.91 7.18
N TRP A 243 3.69 17.55 8.12
CA TRP A 243 2.32 17.15 7.86
C TRP A 243 1.45 18.36 7.57
N ARG A 244 0.59 18.23 6.56
CA ARG A 244 -0.44 19.22 6.26
C ARG A 244 -1.78 18.54 6.11
N ILE A 245 -2.80 19.18 6.65
CA ILE A 245 -4.19 18.83 6.38
C ILE A 245 -4.54 19.39 5.00
N LEU A 246 -5.11 18.54 4.15
CA LEU A 246 -5.63 18.95 2.86
C LEU A 246 -7.15 19.05 2.93
N ASN A 247 -7.67 20.25 2.71
CA ASN A 247 -9.11 20.49 2.59
C ASN A 247 -9.44 20.53 1.11
N VAL A 248 -10.31 19.63 0.67
CA VAL A 248 -10.64 19.46 -0.74
C VAL A 248 -12.15 19.62 -0.92
N PRO A 249 -12.61 20.40 -1.91
CA PRO A 249 -14.03 20.51 -2.20
C PRO A 249 -14.62 19.15 -2.61
N GLY A 250 -15.89 18.93 -2.30
CA GLY A 250 -16.63 17.72 -2.66
C GLY A 250 -17.33 17.09 -1.47
N ILE A 251 -17.86 15.88 -1.70
CA ILE A 251 -18.52 15.08 -0.68
C ILE A 251 -17.49 14.07 -0.16
N SER A 252 -17.04 14.27 1.07
CA SER A 252 -16.21 13.28 1.75
C SER A 252 -16.98 11.98 1.91
N PRO A 253 -16.32 10.82 1.77
CA PRO A 253 -17.00 9.55 1.98
C PRO A 253 -17.45 9.43 3.43
N ARG A 254 -18.61 8.81 3.63
CA ARG A 254 -19.15 8.55 4.97
C ARG A 254 -18.29 7.57 5.76
N PHE A 255 -17.63 6.65 5.06
CA PHE A 255 -16.74 5.65 5.62
C PHE A 255 -15.40 5.71 4.93
N ALA A 256 -14.34 5.52 5.70
CA ALA A 256 -12.98 5.71 5.21
C ALA A 256 -12.06 4.55 5.61
N TRP A 257 -12.54 3.31 5.79
CA TRP A 257 -11.71 2.15 6.14
C TRP A 257 -11.92 0.96 5.17
N GLY A 258 -10.83 0.25 4.85
CA GLY A 258 -10.84 -0.97 4.03
C GLY A 258 -10.79 -0.70 2.53
N HIS A 259 -10.41 0.52 2.14
CA HIS A 259 -10.41 0.96 0.75
C HIS A 259 -9.16 0.49 0.01
N SER A 260 -9.31 0.30 -1.30
CA SER A 260 -8.19 0.27 -2.23
C SER A 260 -7.99 1.65 -2.87
N THR A 261 -6.79 1.94 -3.36
CA THR A 261 -6.51 3.21 -4.04
C THR A 261 -5.65 3.07 -5.28
N CYS A 262 -5.72 4.07 -6.14
CA CYS A 262 -4.70 4.35 -7.15
C CYS A 262 -4.59 5.86 -7.43
N VAL A 263 -3.47 6.28 -8.03
CA VAL A 263 -3.32 7.63 -8.61
C VAL A 263 -3.53 7.56 -10.11
N VAL A 264 -4.34 8.47 -10.63
CA VAL A 264 -4.70 8.55 -12.05
C VAL A 264 -4.22 9.86 -12.64
N GLY A 265 -3.44 9.78 -13.71
CA GLY A 265 -2.90 10.95 -14.41
C GLY A 265 -1.99 11.84 -13.56
N GLY A 266 -1.55 11.37 -12.39
CA GLY A 266 -0.72 12.13 -11.45
C GLY A 266 -1.43 13.27 -10.70
N THR A 267 -2.69 13.54 -11.03
CA THR A 267 -3.47 14.67 -10.53
C THR A 267 -4.74 14.25 -9.81
N ARG A 268 -5.09 12.97 -9.85
CA ARG A 268 -6.27 12.42 -9.18
C ARG A 268 -5.88 11.23 -8.33
N ALA A 269 -6.48 11.11 -7.15
CA ALA A 269 -6.42 9.90 -6.34
C ALA A 269 -7.82 9.30 -6.26
N ILE A 270 -7.94 7.98 -6.42
CA ILE A 270 -9.23 7.29 -6.38
C ILE A 270 -9.23 6.37 -5.17
N ALA A 271 -10.29 6.44 -4.38
CA ALA A 271 -10.58 5.46 -3.33
C ALA A 271 -11.78 4.62 -3.78
N LEU A 272 -11.61 3.30 -3.78
CA LEU A 272 -12.63 2.35 -4.22
C LEU A 272 -13.01 1.42 -3.06
N GLY A 273 -14.31 1.19 -2.95
CA GLY A 273 -14.90 0.22 -2.05
C GLY A 273 -14.82 0.63 -0.60
N GLY A 274 -14.52 -0.32 0.30
CA GLY A 274 -14.40 -0.09 1.75
C GLY A 274 -15.47 -0.80 2.56
N GLN A 275 -15.56 -0.47 3.84
CA GLN A 275 -16.54 -1.07 4.77
C GLN A 275 -17.31 -0.01 5.55
N THR A 276 -18.62 -0.18 5.67
CA THR A 276 -19.52 0.71 6.43
C THR A 276 -19.61 0.37 7.92
N GLY A 277 -18.83 -0.61 8.38
CA GLY A 277 -18.97 -1.27 9.68
C GLY A 277 -19.95 -2.44 9.66
N GLU A 278 -20.99 -2.38 8.83
CA GLU A 278 -22.00 -3.44 8.67
C GLU A 278 -21.84 -4.22 7.36
N GLU A 279 -21.48 -3.53 6.28
CA GLU A 279 -21.41 -4.12 4.93
C GLU A 279 -20.14 -3.70 4.18
N TRP A 280 -19.78 -4.48 3.17
CA TRP A 280 -18.71 -4.17 2.21
C TRP A 280 -19.27 -3.36 1.05
N MET A 281 -18.69 -2.19 0.83
CA MET A 281 -18.94 -1.38 -0.36
C MET A 281 -18.01 -1.88 -1.46
N LEU A 282 -18.58 -2.38 -2.56
CA LEU A 282 -17.79 -2.97 -3.64
C LEU A 282 -17.60 -2.01 -4.82
N SER A 283 -18.57 -1.11 -5.04
CA SER A 283 -18.64 -0.27 -6.25
C SER A 283 -18.56 1.23 -5.97
N GLU A 284 -18.56 1.66 -4.70
CA GLU A 284 -18.48 3.09 -4.38
C GLU A 284 -17.08 3.63 -4.68
N LEU A 285 -17.03 4.70 -5.49
CA LEU A 285 -15.81 5.32 -5.96
C LEU A 285 -15.81 6.79 -5.56
N HIS A 286 -14.72 7.21 -4.91
CA HIS A 286 -14.45 8.60 -4.59
C HIS A 286 -13.22 9.08 -5.33
N GLU A 287 -13.38 10.14 -6.13
CA GLU A 287 -12.28 10.80 -6.82
C GLU A 287 -11.86 12.04 -6.03
N LEU A 288 -10.57 12.13 -5.77
CA LEU A 288 -9.91 13.28 -5.20
C LEU A 288 -9.10 14.00 -6.27
N SER A 289 -9.52 15.21 -6.66
CA SER A 289 -8.72 16.08 -7.53
C SER A 289 -7.64 16.82 -6.72
N LEU A 290 -6.39 16.64 -7.12
CA LEU A 290 -5.21 17.27 -6.50
C LEU A 290 -4.71 18.48 -7.31
N ALA A 291 -5.27 18.72 -8.49
CA ALA A 291 -5.06 19.93 -9.26
C ALA A 291 -6.08 20.98 -8.80
N SER A 292 -5.61 22.19 -8.45
CA SER A 292 -6.53 23.31 -8.29
C SER A 292 -7.18 23.59 -9.63
N ASN A 293 -8.51 23.57 -9.69
CA ASN A 293 -9.22 24.26 -10.76
C ASN A 293 -8.94 25.76 -10.55
N LEU A 294 -7.88 26.27 -11.17
CA LEU A 294 -7.77 27.69 -11.43
C LEU A 294 -8.86 28.00 -12.45
N VAL A 295 -10.01 28.44 -11.94
CA VAL A 295 -10.97 29.24 -12.71
C VAL A 295 -10.65 30.69 -12.42
#